data_AF-A0A7V1ENM3-F1
#
_entry.id   AF-A0A7V1ENM3-F1
#
_cell.length_a   1.000
_cell.length_b   1.000
_cell.length_c   1.000
_cell.angle_alpha   90.00
_cell.angle_beta   90.00
_cell.angle_gamma   90.00
#
_symmetry.space_group_name_H-M   'P 1'
#
loop_
_entity.id
_entity.type
_entity.pdbx_description
1 polymer ?
#
loop_
_entity_poly.entity_id
_entity_poly.type
_entity_poly.pdbx_seq_one_letter_code
_entity_poly.pdbx_strand_id
1 'polypeptide(L)'
;MADIEKYLNRHKNLNRGYRKLDVWKESINLFAIVKKKLNLTKNISFKTKAQIVDSGLSIPSNISEEYSRRHLKETIQFNSVALASLQKIILK
;
A
#
# COMPACT_ATOMS: atom_id res chain seq x y z
N MET A 1 13.44 6.58 -17.18
CA MET A 1 13.59 5.45 -16.22
C MET A 1 14.87 5.58 -15.39
N ALA A 2 16.05 5.78 -16.00
CA ALA A 2 17.34 5.92 -15.30
C ALA A 2 17.41 7.04 -14.23
N ASP A 3 16.80 8.20 -14.48
CA ASP A 3 16.81 9.30 -13.49
C ASP A 3 15.98 9.00 -12.24
N ILE A 4 14.84 8.34 -12.40
CA ILE A 4 13.96 8.00 -11.26
C ILE A 4 14.69 7.05 -10.30
N GLU A 5 15.42 6.06 -10.83
CA GLU A 5 16.24 5.16 -10.02
C GLU A 5 17.32 5.88 -9.22
N LYS A 6 17.98 6.91 -9.79
CA LYS A 6 18.99 7.72 -9.10
C LYS A 6 18.41 8.45 -7.89
N TYR A 7 17.22 9.04 -8.04
CA TYR A 7 16.54 9.73 -6.93
C TYR A 7 16.02 8.77 -5.87
N LEU A 8 15.51 7.61 -6.27
CA LEU A 8 15.06 6.57 -5.33
C LEU A 8 16.22 5.93 -4.56
N ASN A 9 17.38 5.73 -5.19
CA ASN A 9 18.53 5.09 -4.55
C ASN A 9 19.44 6.06 -3.78
N ARG A 10 19.19 7.39 -3.87
CA ARG A 10 19.96 8.43 -3.15
C ARG A 10 19.95 8.23 -1.63
N HIS A 11 18.89 7.65 -1.10
CA HIS A 11 18.77 7.28 0.30
C HIS A 11 18.50 5.77 0.43
N LYS A 12 19.55 4.95 0.23
CA LYS A 12 19.48 3.48 0.40
C LYS A 12 18.80 3.03 1.71
N ASN A 13 18.91 3.83 2.77
CA ASN A 13 18.30 3.56 4.08
C ASN A 13 16.80 3.93 4.18
N LEU A 14 16.27 4.78 3.29
CA LEU A 14 14.83 5.15 3.23
C LEU A 14 14.01 4.16 2.39
N ASN A 15 14.63 3.46 1.44
CA ASN A 15 14.01 2.46 0.58
C ASN A 15 14.52 1.06 0.92
N ARG A 16 14.52 0.67 2.21
CA ARG A 16 15.17 -0.54 2.81
C ARG A 16 15.15 -1.85 2.01
N GLY A 17 14.35 -1.97 0.97
CA GLY A 17 14.27 -3.12 0.08
C GLY A 17 12.82 -3.48 -0.20
N TYR A 18 11.87 -2.89 0.54
CA TYR A 18 10.45 -3.21 0.47
C TYR A 18 9.87 -3.10 -0.94
N ARG A 19 10.39 -2.20 -1.79
CA ARG A 19 9.96 -2.06 -3.20
C ARG A 19 10.30 -3.28 -4.07
N LYS A 20 11.24 -4.11 -3.63
CA LYS A 20 11.58 -5.38 -4.28
C LYS A 20 10.63 -6.51 -3.91
N LEU A 21 9.89 -6.38 -2.79
CA LEU A 21 8.92 -7.38 -2.35
C LEU A 21 7.78 -7.48 -3.35
N ASP A 22 7.44 -8.70 -3.72
CA ASP A 22 6.32 -8.92 -4.63
C ASP A 22 4.99 -8.54 -3.98
N VAL A 23 4.81 -8.84 -2.68
CA VAL A 23 3.61 -8.41 -1.94
C VAL A 23 3.43 -6.88 -1.91
N TRP A 24 4.53 -6.11 -1.87
CA TRP A 24 4.45 -4.65 -1.96
C TRP A 24 4.03 -4.20 -3.36
N LYS A 25 4.63 -4.79 -4.41
CA LYS A 25 4.26 -4.48 -5.81
C LYS A 25 2.80 -4.82 -6.08
N GLU A 26 2.34 -5.99 -5.62
CA GLU A 26 0.95 -6.43 -5.74
C GLU A 26 -0.01 -5.48 -5.00
N SER A 27 0.35 -5.02 -3.80
CA SER A 27 -0.48 -4.06 -3.06
C SER A 27 -0.61 -2.70 -3.76
N ILE A 28 0.46 -2.21 -4.41
CA ILE A 28 0.44 -0.99 -5.22
C ILE A 28 -0.44 -1.20 -6.47
N ASN A 29 -0.31 -2.35 -7.12
CA ASN A 29 -1.12 -2.69 -8.29
C ASN A 29 -2.62 -2.76 -7.93
N LEU A 30 -2.94 -3.43 -6.82
CA LEU A 30 -4.30 -3.47 -6.27
C LEU A 30 -4.85 -2.05 -6.03
N PHE A 31 -4.07 -1.20 -5.37
CA PHE A 31 -4.46 0.20 -5.14
C PHE A 31 -4.76 0.94 -6.46
N ALA A 32 -3.92 0.76 -7.48
CA ALA A 32 -4.13 1.37 -8.79
C ALA A 32 -5.44 0.89 -9.45
N ILE A 33 -5.73 -0.41 -9.38
CA ILE A 33 -6.97 -1.01 -9.91
C ILE A 33 -8.19 -0.45 -9.16
N VAL A 34 -8.15 -0.45 -7.83
CA VAL A 34 -9.25 0.06 -6.97
C VAL A 34 -9.51 1.54 -7.27
N LYS A 35 -8.46 2.37 -7.34
CA LYS A 35 -8.59 3.80 -7.65
C LYS A 35 -9.17 4.02 -9.05
N LYS A 36 -8.72 3.26 -10.05
CA LYS A 36 -9.28 3.33 -11.42
C LYS A 36 -10.77 2.96 -11.42
N LYS A 37 -11.16 1.90 -10.72
CA LYS A 37 -12.56 1.48 -10.62
C LYS A 37 -13.42 2.52 -9.92
N LEU A 38 -12.96 3.07 -8.79
CA LEU A 38 -13.66 4.15 -8.06
C LEU A 38 -13.88 5.41 -8.90
N ASN A 39 -12.94 5.76 -9.79
CA ASN A 39 -13.09 6.90 -10.69
C ASN A 39 -14.19 6.67 -11.74
N LEU A 40 -14.36 5.43 -12.19
CA LEU A 40 -15.39 5.04 -13.15
C LEU A 40 -16.77 4.85 -12.49
N THR A 41 -16.80 4.48 -11.21
CA THR A 41 -18.06 4.28 -10.49
C THR A 41 -18.75 5.60 -10.18
N LYS A 42 -19.95 5.76 -10.74
CA LYS A 42 -20.90 6.84 -10.41
C LYS A 42 -21.69 6.48 -9.14
N ASN A 43 -22.27 7.47 -8.48
CA ASN A 43 -23.13 7.29 -7.29
C ASN A 43 -22.46 6.79 -6.00
N ILE A 44 -21.13 6.86 -5.89
CA ILE A 44 -20.45 6.69 -4.59
C ILE A 44 -20.19 8.07 -3.98
N SER A 45 -20.56 8.25 -2.71
CA SER A 45 -20.30 9.49 -1.98
C SER A 45 -18.80 9.82 -1.93
N PHE A 46 -18.46 11.11 -1.93
CA PHE A 46 -17.07 11.56 -1.81
C PHE A 46 -16.38 10.96 -0.57
N LYS A 47 -17.10 10.91 0.57
CA LYS A 47 -16.62 10.31 1.82
C LYS A 47 -16.27 8.83 1.65
N THR A 48 -17.14 8.06 1.00
CA THR A 48 -16.88 6.63 0.77
C THR A 48 -15.70 6.43 -0.17
N LYS A 49 -15.58 7.22 -1.25
CA LYS A 49 -14.41 7.17 -2.15
C LYS A 49 -13.11 7.46 -1.40
N ALA A 50 -13.08 8.52 -0.60
CA ALA A 50 -11.92 8.88 0.21
C ALA A 50 -11.51 7.73 1.16
N GLN A 51 -12.47 7.15 1.88
CA GLN A 51 -12.20 6.04 2.79
C GLN A 51 -11.63 4.79 2.10
N ILE A 52 -12.08 4.47 0.87
CA ILE A 52 -11.56 3.33 0.12
C ILE A 52 -10.15 3.64 -0.40
N VAL A 53 -9.91 4.86 -0.89
CA VAL A 53 -8.58 5.31 -1.32
C VAL A 53 -7.58 5.26 -0.16
N ASP A 54 -7.94 5.83 0.99
CA ASP A 54 -7.07 5.83 2.18
C ASP A 54 -6.78 4.41 2.68
N SER A 55 -7.79 3.53 2.67
CA SER A 55 -7.62 2.12 3.05
C SER A 55 -6.73 1.37 2.06
N GLY A 56 -6.84 1.64 0.77
CA GLY A 56 -5.99 1.04 -0.26
C GLY A 56 -4.55 1.51 -0.19
N LEU A 57 -4.31 2.78 0.15
CA LEU A 57 -2.97 3.35 0.31
C LEU A 57 -2.28 2.89 1.60
N SER A 58 -3.04 2.52 2.64
CA SER A 58 -2.47 2.03 3.90
C SER A 58 -1.78 0.68 3.74
N ILE A 59 -2.24 -0.19 2.83
CA ILE A 59 -1.69 -1.55 2.62
C ILE A 59 -0.20 -1.51 2.23
N PRO A 60 0.22 -0.87 1.12
CA PRO A 60 1.65 -0.76 0.76
C PRO A 60 2.46 0.01 1.81
N SER A 61 1.84 0.97 2.50
CA SER A 61 2.49 1.76 3.55
C SER A 61 2.84 0.89 4.76
N ASN A 62 1.90 0.06 5.21
CA ASN A 62 2.11 -0.89 6.30
C ASN A 62 3.16 -1.95 5.93
N ILE A 63 3.15 -2.48 4.70
CA ILE A 63 4.19 -3.41 4.22
C ILE A 63 5.58 -2.74 4.24
N SER A 64 5.66 -1.47 3.84
CA SER A 64 6.92 -0.72 3.85
C SER A 64 7.44 -0.47 5.26
N GLU A 65 6.52 -0.15 6.19
CA GLU A 65 6.84 0.07 7.60
C GLU A 65 7.24 -1.23 8.30
N GLU A 66 6.52 -2.32 8.04
CA GLU A 66 6.81 -3.66 8.56
C GLU A 66 8.19 -4.14 8.16
N TYR A 67 8.52 -4.02 6.87
CA TYR A 67 9.82 -4.40 6.34
C TYR A 67 10.97 -3.58 6.97
N SER A 68 10.62 -2.45 7.58
CA SER A 68 11.54 -1.58 8.30
C SER A 68 11.65 -1.95 9.79
N ARG A 69 10.90 -2.92 10.31
CA ARG A 69 11.01 -3.36 11.71
C ARG A 69 12.08 -4.44 11.91
N ARG A 70 12.61 -4.52 13.13
CA ARG A 70 13.71 -5.45 13.50
C ARG A 70 13.22 -6.73 14.18
N HIS A 71 11.97 -6.77 14.64
CA HIS A 71 11.45 -7.87 15.45
C HIS A 71 10.21 -8.53 14.84
N LEU A 72 10.20 -9.87 14.81
CA LEU A 72 9.17 -10.70 14.17
C LEU A 72 7.74 -10.48 14.72
N LYS A 73 7.60 -10.13 16.00
CA LYS A 73 6.30 -9.84 16.62
C LYS A 73 5.65 -8.58 16.05
N GLU A 74 6.44 -7.54 15.78
CA GLU A 74 5.96 -6.31 15.13
C GLU A 74 5.57 -6.61 13.68
N THR A 75 6.34 -7.47 13.01
CA THR A 75 6.10 -7.92 11.63
C THR A 75 4.71 -8.55 11.45
N ILE A 76 4.30 -9.45 12.35
CA ILE A 76 2.99 -10.12 12.29
C ILE A 76 1.83 -9.13 12.52
N GLN A 77 2.04 -8.13 13.39
CA GLN A 77 1.00 -7.14 13.69
C GLN A 77 0.70 -6.24 12.49
N PHE A 78 1.71 -5.78 11.76
CA PHE A 78 1.50 -4.97 10.55
C PHE A 78 0.84 -5.75 9.41
N ASN A 79 1.19 -7.03 9.23
CA ASN A 79 0.48 -7.91 8.29
C ASN A 79 -1.02 -8.03 8.62
N SER A 80 -1.36 -8.16 9.90
CA SER A 80 -2.77 -8.19 10.34
C SER A 80 -3.52 -6.89 10.02
N VAL A 81 -2.85 -5.73 10.12
CA VAL A 81 -3.43 -4.42 9.77
C VAL A 81 -3.61 -4.27 8.25
N ALA A 82 -2.65 -4.76 7.46
CA ALA A 82 -2.76 -4.79 6.00
C ALA A 82 -3.95 -5.67 5.55
N LEU A 83 -4.12 -6.84 6.17
CA LEU A 83 -5.24 -7.75 5.92
C LEU A 83 -6.59 -7.12 6.28
N ALA A 84 -6.68 -6.47 7.45
CA ALA A 84 -7.90 -5.77 7.86
C ALA A 84 -8.26 -4.62 6.90
N SER A 85 -7.26 -3.90 6.39
CA SER A 85 -7.45 -2.83 5.41
C SER A 85 -7.96 -3.37 4.07
N LEU A 86 -7.45 -4.53 3.62
CA LEU A 86 -7.95 -5.23 2.44
C LEU A 86 -9.42 -5.65 2.59
N GLN A 87 -9.77 -6.24 3.73
CA GLN A 87 -11.15 -6.69 4.00
C GLN A 87 -12.15 -5.53 3.92
N LYS A 88 -11.75 -4.34 4.38
CA LYS A 88 -12.58 -3.13 4.32
C LYS A 88 -12.84 -2.62 2.90
N ILE A 89 -11.93 -2.89 1.95
CA ILE A 89 -12.13 -2.57 0.52
C ILE A 89 -13.09 -3.58 -0.10
N ILE A 90 -12.99 -4.87 0.25
CA ILE A 90 -13.84 -5.94 -0.30
C ILE A 90 -15.30 -5.78 0.14
N LEU A 91 -15.52 -5.34 1.39
CA LEU A 91 -16.86 -5.21 1.98
C LEU A 91 -17.62 -3.93 1.57
N LYS A 92 -17.04 -3.06 0.73
CA LYS A 92 -17.60 -1.75 0.35
C LYS A 92 -17.79 -1.63 -1.15
#